data_AF-A0A0E9TU71-F1
#
_entry.id   AF-A0A0E9TU71-F1
#
_cell.length_a   1.000
_cell.length_b   1.000
_cell.length_c   1.000
_cell.angle_alpha   90.00
_cell.angle_beta   90.00
_cell.angle_gamma   90.00
#
_symmetry.space_group_name_H-M   'P 1'
#
loop_
_entity.id
_entity.type
_entity.pdbx_description
1 polymer ?
#
loop_
_entity_poly.entity_id
_entity_poly.type
_entity_poly.pdbx_seq_one_letter_code
_entity_poly.pdbx_strand_id
1 'polypeptide(L)' 'MATDNKVLGQFTLVGLPPAPRGVPQIEVTFDIDANGIVHVSAKDKGTGREQQIVIQSSGGLRQRRHREHDQERREVR' A
#
# COMPACT_ATOMS: atom_id res chain seq x y z
N MET A 1 -1.36 -5.94 24.92
CA MET A 1 -0.59 -5.63 23.69
C MET A 1 0.86 -5.92 24.01
N ALA A 2 1.57 -6.70 23.20
CA ALA A 2 2.98 -7.00 23.44
C ALA A 2 3.77 -5.69 23.37
N THR A 3 4.35 -5.27 24.50
CA THR A 3 5.02 -3.98 24.68
C THR A 3 6.28 -3.83 23.81
N ASP A 4 6.74 -4.94 23.23
CA ASP A 4 7.99 -5.04 22.48
C ASP A 4 7.81 -4.94 20.95
N ASN A 5 6.58 -4.75 20.47
CA ASN A 5 6.32 -4.66 19.03
C ASN A 5 6.87 -3.35 18.45
N LYS A 6 7.78 -3.46 17.48
CA LYS A 6 8.32 -2.31 16.75
C LYS A 6 7.45 -1.98 15.54
N VAL A 7 6.96 -0.74 15.45
CA VAL A 7 6.25 -0.26 14.26
C VAL A 7 7.25 -0.10 13.12
N LEU A 8 7.08 -0.92 12.07
CA LEU A 8 7.94 -0.91 10.89
C LEU A 8 7.46 0.11 9.85
N GLY A 9 6.15 0.40 9.81
CA GLY A 9 5.59 1.41 8.94
C GLY A 9 4.06 1.43 9.00
N GLN A 10 3.46 2.52 8.53
CA GLN A 10 2.02 2.65 8.37
C GLN A 10 1.72 2.93 6.90
N PHE A 11 0.83 2.13 6.33
CA PHE A 11 0.27 2.38 5.01
C PHE A 11 -1.22 2.68 5.12
N THR A 12 -1.71 3.48 4.19
CA THR A 12 -3.12 3.85 4.11
C THR A 12 -3.56 3.54 2.69
N LEU A 13 -4.47 2.59 2.55
CA LEU A 13 -5.15 2.32 1.29
C LEU A 13 -6.25 3.37 1.12
N VAL A 14 -6.08 4.27 0.15
CA VAL A 14 -7.04 5.35 -0.13
C VAL A 14 -7.79 5.08 -1.43
N GLY A 15 -8.99 5.65 -1.57
CA GLY A 15 -9.79 5.50 -2.79
C GLY A 15 -10.60 4.21 -2.86
N LEU A 16 -10.94 3.60 -1.73
CA LEU A 16 -11.94 2.53 -1.69
C LEU A 16 -13.35 3.12 -1.88
N PRO A 17 -14.20 2.52 -2.71
CA PRO A 17 -15.58 2.95 -2.85
C PRO A 17 -16.36 2.72 -1.53
N PRO A 18 -17.41 3.51 -1.27
CA PRO A 18 -18.28 3.27 -0.12
C PRO A 18 -18.90 1.89 -0.24
N ALA A 19 -18.66 1.04 0.75
CA ALA A 19 -19.23 -0.30 0.81
C ALA A 19 -19.68 -0.60 2.25
N PRO A 20 -20.71 -1.44 2.44
CA PRO A 20 -21.10 -1.87 3.77
C PRO A 20 -19.92 -2.53 4.51
N ARG A 21 -19.86 -2.37 5.83
CA ARG A 21 -18.83 -3.03 6.65
C ARG A 21 -18.87 -4.54 6.40
N GLY A 22 -17.69 -5.13 6.19
CA GLY A 22 -17.53 -6.56 5.90
C GLY A 22 -17.62 -6.94 4.42
N VAL A 23 -17.96 -6.00 3.52
CA VAL A 23 -18.00 -6.25 2.07
C VAL A 23 -16.65 -6.04 1.37
N PRO A 24 -15.85 -4.99 1.69
CA PRO A 24 -14.52 -4.85 1.10
C PRO A 24 -13.62 -6.03 1.44
N GLN A 25 -13.10 -6.69 0.41
CA GLN A 25 -12.12 -7.76 0.55
C GLN A 25 -10.75 -7.20 0.19
N ILE A 26 -9.95 -6.88 1.20
CA ILE A 26 -8.58 -6.40 1.03
C ILE A 26 -7.65 -7.57 1.27
N GLU A 27 -6.91 -7.94 0.22
CA GLU A 27 -5.85 -8.93 0.28
C GLU A 27 -4.54 -8.20 0.58
N VAL A 28 -3.86 -8.58 1.67
CA VAL A 28 -2.58 -7.98 2.07
C VAL A 28 -1.52 -9.06 2.03
N THR A 29 -0.47 -8.82 1.24
CA THR A 29 0.66 -9.72 1.08
C THR A 29 1.90 -9.07 1.69
N PHE A 30 2.61 -9.84 2.50
CA PHE A 30 3.87 -9.46 3.11
C PHE A 30 4.95 -10.38 2.56
N ASP A 31 5.87 -9.81 1.81
CA ASP A 31 7.04 -10.51 1.29
C ASP A 31 8.28 -9.97 2.00
N ILE A 32 9.13 -10.86 2.50
CA ILE A 32 10.32 -10.50 3.28
C ILE A 32 11.51 -11.10 2.54
N ASP A 33 12.43 -10.24 2.12
CA ASP A 33 13.64 -10.68 1.43
C ASP A 33 14.75 -11.08 2.43
N ALA A 34 15.80 -11.71 1.90
CA ALA A 34 16.98 -12.10 2.68
C ALA A 34 17.79 -10.91 3.23
N ASN A 35 17.54 -9.69 2.73
CA ASN A 35 18.16 -8.46 3.21
C ASN A 35 17.38 -7.81 4.37
N GLY A 36 16.22 -8.37 4.75
CA GLY A 36 15.33 -7.81 5.77
C GLY A 36 14.49 -6.62 5.28
N ILE A 37 14.32 -6.49 3.96
CA ILE A 37 13.38 -5.56 3.34
C ILE A 37 12.02 -6.25 3.26
N VAL A 38 11.00 -5.56 3.78
CA VAL A 38 9.62 -6.03 3.78
C VAL A 38 8.85 -5.32 2.68
N HIS A 39 8.40 -6.06 1.69
CA HIS A 39 7.50 -5.61 0.65
C HIS A 39 6.06 -5.88 1.10
N VAL A 40 5.27 -4.83 1.28
CA VAL A 40 3.86 -4.95 1.64
C VAL A 40 3.01 -4.49 0.47
N SER A 41 2.17 -5.36 -0.05
CA SER A 41 1.17 -5.01 -1.07
C SER A 41 -0.22 -5.24 -0.52
N ALA A 42 -1.14 -4.32 -0.84
CA ALA A 42 -2.55 -4.40 -0.49
C ALA A 42 -3.38 -4.25 -1.76
N LYS A 43 -4.26 -5.20 -2.01
CA LYS A 43 -5.17 -5.25 -3.16
C LYS A 43 -6.60 -5.32 -2.69
N ASP A 44 -7.44 -4.41 -3.16
CA ASP A 44 -8.89 -4.56 -3.05
C ASP A 44 -9.40 -5.49 -4.16
N LYS A 45 -9.99 -6.62 -3.78
CA LYS A 45 -10.53 -7.61 -4.72
C LYS A 45 -11.79 -7.12 -5.45
N GLY A 46 -12.51 -6.16 -4.88
CA GLY A 46 -13.73 -5.61 -5.48
C GLY A 46 -13.42 -4.64 -6.62
N THR A 47 -12.41 -3.79 -6.44
CA THR A 47 -12.06 -2.75 -7.44
C THR A 47 -10.82 -3.08 -8.26
N GLY A 48 -10.01 -4.06 -7.84
CA GLY A 48 -8.72 -4.36 -8.44
C GLY A 48 -7.65 -3.29 -8.14
N ARG A 49 -7.94 -2.31 -7.28
CA ARG A 49 -6.97 -1.28 -6.90
C ARG A 49 -5.90 -1.88 -5.99
N GLU A 50 -4.65 -1.59 -6.31
CA GLU A 50 -3.48 -2.08 -5.60
C GLU A 50 -2.64 -0.93 -5.08
N GLN A 51 -2.10 -1.06 -3.88
CA GLN A 51 -1.12 -0.15 -3.32
C GLN A 51 -0.02 -0.95 -2.62
N GLN A 52 1.23 -0.64 -2.95
CA GLN A 52 2.40 -1.31 -2.40
C GLN A 52 3.33 -0.32 -1.71
N ILE A 53 3.97 -0.76 -0.64
CA ILE A 53 5.03 -0.05 0.06
C ILE A 53 6.22 -0.99 0.28
N VAL A 54 7.40 -0.41 0.34
CA VAL A 54 8.63 -1.12 0.69
C VAL A 54 9.10 -0.55 2.03
N ILE A 55 9.26 -1.42 3.01
CA ILE A 55 9.71 -1.08 4.35
C ILE A 55 11.11 -1.65 4.53
N GLN A 56 12.09 -0.76 4.62
CA GLN A 56 13.47 -1.13 4.93
C GLN A 56 13.65 -1.01 6.45
N SER A 57 14.28 -2.01 7.08
CA SER A 57 14.39 -2.13 8.54
C SER A 57 15.20 -1.02 9.25
N SER A 58 15.65 0.02 8.56
CA SER A 58 16.48 1.11 9.09
C SER A 58 15.72 2.45 9.17
N GLY A 59 14.76 2.53 10.08
CA GLY A 59 14.41 3.77 10.81
C GLY A 59 13.91 4.99 10.03
N GLY A 60 13.60 4.88 8.73
CA GLY A 60 13.28 6.04 7.90
C GLY A 60 12.19 5.76 6.89
N LEU A 61 10.98 6.19 7.22
CA LEU A 61 9.86 6.37 6.29
C LEU A 61 10.28 7.31 5.14
N ARG A 62 10.91 6.84 4.06
CA ARG A 62 11.11 7.65 2.85
C ARG A 62 11.06 6.83 1.58
N GLN A 63 9.87 6.73 1.02
CA GLN A 63 9.56 7.12 -0.37
C GLN A 63 8.12 6.70 -0.69
N ARG A 64 7.15 7.51 -0.26
CA ARG A 64 5.82 7.51 -0.88
C ARG A 64 5.96 8.10 -2.29
N ARG A 65 6.39 7.27 -3.25
CA ARG A 65 6.16 7.55 -4.66
C ARG A 65 4.72 7.17 -4.97
N HIS A 66 3.80 8.10 -4.74
CA HIS A 66 2.55 8.09 -5.48
C HIS A 66 2.94 8.34 -6.93
N ARG A 67 2.91 7.29 -7.76
CA ARG A 67 2.97 7.45 -9.21
C ARG A 67 1.79 8.35 -9.58
N GLU A 68 2.08 9.58 -9.96
CA GLU A 68 1.14 10.41 -10.71
C GLU A 68 0.74 9.62 -11.94
N HIS A 69 -0.56 9.43 -12.08
CA HIS A 69 -1.18 8.78 -13.21
C HIS A 69 -1.03 9.75 -14.38
N ASP A 70 -0.10 9.47 -15.29
CA ASP A 70 0.04 10.17 -16.57
C ASP A 70 -1.30 10.13 -17.31
N GLN A 71 -2.10 11.18 -17.12
CA GLN A 71 -3.27 11.48 -17.93
C GLN A 71 -3.10 12.86 -18.54
N GLU A 72 -1.97 13.06 -19.19
CA GLU A 72 -1.75 14.18 -20.08
C GLU A 72 -1.74 13.68 -21.53
N ARG A 73 -2.93 13.69 -22.12
CA ARG A 73 -3.19 14.10 -23.51
C ARG A 73 -4.71 14.11 -23.71
N ARG A 74 -5.33 15.09 -23.06
CA ARG A 74 -6.59 15.65 -23.56
C ARG A 74 -6.31 16.21 -24.95
N GLU A 75 -7.18 15.81 -25.88
CA GLU A 75 -7.61 16.55 -27.07
C GLU A 75 -6.90 17.89 -27.31
N VAL A 76 -6.10 17.95 -28.37
CA VAL A 76 -6.01 19.16 -29.17
C VAL A 76 -6.73 18.84 -30.47
N ARG A 77 -7.80 19.60 -30.69
CA ARG A 77 -8.62 19.63 -31.91
C ARG A 77 -7.76 19.87 -33.15
#